data_AF-G0QKA9-F1
#
_entry.id   AF-G0QKA9-F1
#
_cell.length_a   1.000
_cell.length_b   1.000
_cell.length_c   1.000
_cell.angle_alpha   90.00
_cell.angle_beta   90.00
_cell.angle_gamma   90.00
#
_symmetry.space_group_name_H-M   'P 1'
#
loop_
_entity.id
_entity.type
_entity.pdbx_description
1 polymer ?
#
loop_
_entity_poly.entity_id
_entity_poly.type
_entity_poly.pdbx_seq_one_letter_code
_entity_poly.pdbx_strand_id
1 'polypeptide(L)'
;YQEGLSFILNQKEVVQYKQNLVDNYVLLQKYIQNPFLINKKKFDFRMFPMMVNIKPLIVIYRKGYVRLSLIDFDLQNEDISVHLTNLHAQKQNPNYQQLKDSVHLLLEDFEEFYLKENTKEKLNDVYNQIKAISSFSIQAIFQEKYNLYNQFHMFGADFMIDQNSNVSLIEMNSNPYLLNSTDVHIKVVPDIIQSFLDISTEIFKQNELQ
;
A
#
# COMPACT_ATOMS: atom_id res chain seq x y z
N TYR A 1 0.78 -18.10 7.64
CA TYR A 1 1.67 -18.11 6.47
C TYR A 1 0.89 -17.45 5.35
N GLN A 2 1.41 -16.37 4.75
CA GLN A 2 0.87 -15.93 3.47
C GLN A 2 1.46 -16.90 2.43
N GLU A 3 0.66 -17.89 2.02
CA GLU A 3 1.09 -18.87 1.03
C GLU A 3 1.50 -18.13 -0.26
N GLY A 4 2.66 -18.49 -0.83
CA GLY A 4 3.12 -17.98 -2.12
C GLY A 4 4.17 -16.87 -2.11
N LEU A 5 4.67 -16.41 -0.95
CA LEU A 5 5.84 -15.51 -0.88
C LEU A 5 7.11 -16.29 -0.49
N SER A 6 8.22 -16.00 -1.16
CA SER A 6 9.52 -16.60 -0.86
C SER A 6 10.64 -15.62 -1.19
N PHE A 7 11.66 -15.56 -0.32
CA PHE A 7 12.89 -14.84 -0.62
C PHE A 7 13.84 -15.73 -1.39
N ILE A 8 14.46 -15.15 -2.42
CA ILE A 8 15.43 -15.82 -3.27
C ILE A 8 16.69 -14.95 -3.30
N LEU A 9 17.82 -15.52 -2.91
CA LEU A 9 19.08 -14.79 -2.71
C LEU A 9 19.97 -14.81 -3.96
N ASN A 10 19.78 -15.80 -4.83
CA ASN A 10 20.60 -15.96 -6.03
C ASN A 10 19.82 -16.53 -7.22
N GLN A 11 20.40 -16.39 -8.42
CA GLN A 11 19.77 -16.84 -9.67
C GLN A 11 19.54 -18.37 -9.73
N LYS A 12 20.35 -19.18 -9.04
CA LYS A 12 20.20 -20.64 -9.07
C LYS A 12 18.91 -21.06 -8.36
N GLU A 13 18.62 -20.44 -7.24
CA GLU A 13 17.38 -20.63 -6.49
C GLU A 13 16.15 -20.21 -7.32
N VAL A 14 16.23 -19.16 -8.14
CA VAL A 14 15.12 -18.78 -9.06
C VAL A 14 14.80 -19.91 -10.03
N VAL A 15 15.82 -20.57 -10.59
CA VAL A 15 15.62 -21.69 -11.53
C VAL A 15 14.98 -22.88 -10.83
N GLN A 16 15.43 -23.21 -9.61
CA GLN A 16 14.86 -24.29 -8.80
C GLN A 16 13.41 -24.00 -8.41
N TYR A 17 13.11 -22.77 -7.97
CA TYR A 17 11.76 -22.35 -7.63
C TYR A 17 10.83 -22.49 -8.83
N LYS A 18 11.30 -22.07 -10.03
CA LYS A 18 10.54 -22.19 -11.27
C LYS A 18 10.22 -23.64 -11.66
N GLN A 19 11.13 -24.58 -11.42
CA GLN A 19 10.90 -26.00 -11.74
C GLN A 19 9.81 -26.63 -10.87
N ASN A 20 9.60 -26.10 -9.66
CA ASN A 20 8.57 -26.57 -8.73
C ASN A 20 7.22 -25.88 -8.91
N LEU A 21 7.12 -24.85 -9.77
CA LEU A 21 5.87 -24.18 -10.08
C LEU A 21 5.10 -24.99 -11.13
N VAL A 22 4.01 -25.62 -10.69
CA VAL A 22 3.01 -26.21 -11.59
C VAL A 22 1.93 -25.15 -11.84
N ASP A 23 1.78 -24.73 -13.10
CA ASP A 23 0.70 -23.88 -13.65
C ASP A 23 0.44 -22.51 -13.00
N ASN A 24 1.39 -21.96 -12.23
CA ASN A 24 1.27 -20.63 -11.62
C ASN A 24 2.28 -19.62 -12.18
N TYR A 25 1.80 -18.42 -12.52
CA TYR A 25 2.65 -17.27 -12.78
C TYR A 25 3.15 -16.68 -11.46
N VAL A 26 4.44 -16.32 -11.41
CA VAL A 26 5.04 -15.64 -10.26
C VAL A 26 5.70 -14.33 -10.68
N LEU A 27 5.61 -13.33 -9.82
CA LEU A 27 6.32 -12.08 -9.98
C LEU A 27 7.65 -12.18 -9.24
N LEU A 28 8.76 -12.06 -9.96
CA LEU A 28 10.07 -11.86 -9.36
C LEU A 28 10.31 -10.35 -9.23
N GLN A 29 10.33 -9.86 -7.99
CA GLN A 29 10.56 -8.46 -7.68
C GLN A 29 11.83 -8.29 -6.86
N LYS A 30 12.65 -7.29 -7.21
CA LYS A 30 13.82 -6.93 -6.41
C LYS A 30 13.36 -6.50 -5.02
N TYR A 31 13.91 -7.16 -3.99
CA TYR A 31 13.62 -6.81 -2.61
C TYR A 31 14.21 -5.45 -2.24
N ILE A 32 13.46 -4.65 -1.48
CA ILE A 32 13.93 -3.36 -0.95
C ILE A 32 14.71 -3.65 0.34
N GLN A 33 16.03 -3.66 0.20
CA GLN A 33 16.96 -4.07 1.26
C GLN A 33 17.20 -2.98 2.32
N ASN A 34 16.98 -1.72 1.96
CA ASN A 34 17.20 -0.53 2.79
C ASN A 34 15.89 0.25 3.03
N PRO A 35 14.83 -0.38 3.59
CA PRO A 35 13.59 0.32 3.88
C PRO A 35 13.83 1.44 4.89
N PHE A 36 13.05 2.53 4.80
CA PHE A 36 12.92 3.46 5.92
C PHE A 36 12.25 2.71 7.08
N LEU A 37 12.67 3.01 8.32
CA LEU A 37 12.18 2.31 9.51
C LEU A 37 11.62 3.30 10.52
N ILE A 38 10.56 2.89 11.22
CA ILE A 38 10.03 3.63 12.37
C ILE A 38 10.43 2.85 13.62
N ASN A 39 11.34 3.39 14.43
CA ASN A 39 11.87 2.71 15.62
C ASN A 39 12.34 1.26 15.33
N LYS A 40 13.14 1.08 14.28
CA LYS A 40 13.62 -0.22 13.75
C LYS A 40 12.55 -1.13 13.15
N LYS A 41 11.27 -0.75 13.13
CA LYS A 41 10.19 -1.54 12.53
C LYS A 41 10.03 -1.19 11.05
N LYS A 42 9.88 -2.22 10.23
CA LYS A 42 9.51 -2.08 8.82
C LYS A 42 8.04 -1.64 8.72
N PHE A 43 7.72 -0.84 7.71
CA PHE A 43 6.35 -0.45 7.43
C PHE A 43 6.09 -0.28 5.94
N ASP A 44 4.83 -0.18 5.60
CA ASP A 44 4.37 0.30 4.30
C ASP A 44 3.17 1.25 4.49
N PHE A 45 2.89 2.03 3.46
CA PHE A 45 1.71 2.88 3.37
C PHE A 45 0.59 2.13 2.66
N ARG A 46 -0.59 2.09 3.30
CA ARG A 46 -1.85 1.77 2.64
C ARG A 46 -2.52 3.06 2.22
N MET A 47 -2.56 3.33 0.92
CA MET A 47 -3.18 4.52 0.32
C MET A 47 -4.37 4.14 -0.54
N PHE A 48 -5.29 5.10 -0.75
CA PHE A 48 -6.55 4.85 -1.45
C PHE A 48 -6.73 5.78 -2.66
N PRO A 49 -6.01 5.53 -3.77
CA PRO A 49 -6.29 6.25 -5.01
C PRO A 49 -7.67 5.85 -5.54
N MET A 50 -8.49 6.85 -5.83
CA MET A 50 -9.87 6.71 -6.30
C MET A 50 -9.94 7.21 -7.73
N MET A 51 -10.18 6.32 -8.68
CA MET A 51 -10.50 6.71 -10.05
C MET A 51 -11.97 7.10 -10.11
N VAL A 52 -12.24 8.32 -10.57
CA VAL A 52 -13.60 8.88 -10.62
C VAL A 52 -14.03 9.28 -12.02
N ASN A 53 -13.09 9.34 -12.95
CA ASN A 53 -13.36 9.42 -14.38
C ASN A 53 -12.20 8.77 -15.15
N ILE A 54 -12.48 8.20 -16.32
CA ILE A 54 -11.49 7.60 -17.22
C ILE A 54 -11.23 8.51 -18.42
N LYS A 55 -12.20 9.34 -18.83
CA LYS A 55 -12.10 10.22 -20.01
C LYS A 55 -12.65 11.63 -19.68
N PRO A 56 -11.79 12.59 -19.26
CA PRO A 56 -10.37 12.42 -18.95
C PRO A 56 -10.14 11.56 -17.69
N LEU A 57 -8.95 10.98 -17.55
CA LEU A 57 -8.58 10.25 -16.35
C LEU A 57 -8.48 11.22 -15.17
N ILE A 58 -9.32 11.01 -14.17
CA ILE A 58 -9.30 11.75 -12.90
C ILE A 58 -9.08 10.74 -11.78
N VAL A 59 -7.94 10.88 -11.12
CA VAL A 59 -7.58 10.09 -9.94
C VAL A 59 -7.48 11.03 -8.75
N ILE A 60 -8.32 10.78 -7.75
CA ILE A 60 -8.28 11.50 -6.48
C ILE A 60 -7.46 10.66 -5.51
N TYR A 61 -6.42 11.27 -4.96
CA TYR A 61 -5.58 10.63 -3.98
C TYR A 61 -6.16 10.82 -2.59
N ARG A 62 -6.63 9.74 -1.96
CA ARG A 62 -7.01 9.72 -0.55
C ARG A 62 -5.90 9.10 0.30
N LYS A 63 -5.44 9.86 1.29
CA LYS A 63 -4.52 9.39 2.33
C LYS A 63 -5.19 8.26 3.12
N GLY A 64 -4.43 7.21 3.44
CA GLY A 64 -4.87 6.12 4.30
C GLY A 64 -4.10 6.08 5.61
N TYR A 65 -3.36 5.01 5.83
CA TYR A 65 -2.65 4.76 7.09
C TYR A 65 -1.35 4.00 6.84
N VAL A 66 -0.50 3.92 7.86
CA VAL A 66 0.73 3.13 7.84
C VAL A 66 0.47 1.76 8.47
N ARG A 67 0.99 0.69 7.86
CA ARG A 67 1.01 -0.67 8.40
C ARG A 67 2.41 -0.98 8.92
N LEU A 68 2.54 -1.16 10.23
CA LEU A 68 3.80 -1.34 10.93
C LEU A 68 4.00 -2.82 11.31
N SER A 69 5.22 -3.33 11.12
CA SER A 69 5.61 -4.63 11.65
C SER A 69 5.77 -4.58 13.17
N LEU A 70 5.38 -5.66 13.85
CA LEU A 70 5.62 -5.86 15.28
C LEU A 70 7.05 -6.31 15.58
N ILE A 71 7.82 -6.73 14.58
CA ILE A 71 9.17 -7.30 14.74
C ILE A 71 10.21 -6.29 14.23
N ASP A 72 11.33 -6.19 14.94
CA ASP A 72 12.45 -5.35 14.51
C ASP A 72 12.98 -5.87 13.18
N PHE A 73 13.18 -4.97 12.23
CA PHE A 73 13.71 -5.31 10.92
C PHE A 73 15.17 -5.71 11.02
N ASP A 74 15.48 -6.88 10.49
CA ASP A 74 16.83 -7.35 10.26
C ASP A 74 16.90 -7.98 8.86
N LEU A 75 17.72 -7.40 7.99
CA LEU A 75 17.90 -7.87 6.62
C LEU A 75 18.47 -9.30 6.58
N GLN A 76 19.29 -9.68 7.57
CA GLN A 76 19.94 -10.99 7.63
C GLN A 76 19.04 -12.08 8.22
N ASN A 77 17.92 -11.71 8.82
CA ASN A 77 17.01 -12.68 9.40
C ASN A 77 16.17 -13.34 8.29
N GLU A 78 16.27 -14.65 8.13
CA GLU A 78 15.55 -15.39 7.09
C GLU A 78 14.07 -15.62 7.42
N ASP A 79 13.64 -15.36 8.67
CA ASP A 79 12.23 -15.44 9.04
C ASP A 79 11.41 -14.39 8.28
N ILE A 80 10.56 -14.87 7.39
CA ILE A 80 9.70 -14.03 6.54
C ILE A 80 8.82 -13.08 7.36
N SER A 81 8.45 -13.44 8.60
CA SER A 81 7.62 -12.61 9.47
C SER A 81 8.27 -11.26 9.80
N VAL A 82 9.60 -11.18 9.83
CA VAL A 82 10.38 -9.95 10.04
C VAL A 82 10.21 -8.97 8.88
N HIS A 83 9.96 -9.50 7.68
CA HIS A 83 9.94 -8.74 6.43
C HIS A 83 8.54 -8.38 5.95
N LEU A 84 7.51 -8.95 6.58
CA LEU A 84 6.11 -8.73 6.23
C LEU A 84 5.45 -7.75 7.20
N THR A 85 4.63 -6.87 6.67
CA THR A 85 3.86 -5.84 7.39
C THR A 85 2.36 -6.12 7.38
N ASN A 86 1.91 -7.07 6.56
CA ASN A 86 0.48 -7.37 6.44
C ASN A 86 -0.10 -7.92 7.74
N LEU A 87 -1.38 -7.61 7.97
CA LEU A 87 -2.07 -7.95 9.21
C LEU A 87 -2.15 -9.47 9.46
N HIS A 88 -2.22 -10.29 8.41
CA HIS A 88 -2.24 -11.75 8.56
C HIS A 88 -0.94 -12.25 9.19
N ALA A 89 0.21 -11.75 8.76
CA ALA A 89 1.51 -12.06 9.36
C ALA A 89 1.60 -11.52 10.79
N GLN A 90 1.16 -10.28 11.03
CA GLN A 90 1.21 -9.68 12.38
C GLN A 90 0.36 -10.45 13.39
N LYS A 91 -0.78 -11.02 12.98
CA LYS A 91 -1.65 -11.86 13.82
C LYS A 91 -0.99 -13.14 14.33
N GLN A 92 0.08 -13.60 13.68
CA GLN A 92 0.85 -14.78 14.11
C GLN A 92 1.83 -14.44 15.25
N ASN A 93 2.07 -13.16 15.51
CA ASN A 93 2.91 -12.75 16.62
C ASN A 93 2.25 -13.14 17.97
N PRO A 94 2.96 -13.83 18.89
CA PRO A 94 2.38 -14.23 20.18
C PRO A 94 1.81 -13.07 21.00
N ASN A 95 2.37 -11.88 20.85
CA ASN A 95 1.97 -10.68 21.58
C ASN A 95 0.95 -9.83 20.81
N TYR A 96 0.43 -10.31 19.67
CA TYR A 96 -0.47 -9.53 18.81
C TYR A 96 -1.67 -8.96 19.56
N GLN A 97 -2.31 -9.73 20.45
CA GLN A 97 -3.50 -9.26 21.16
C GLN A 97 -3.23 -8.02 22.03
N GLN A 98 -2.02 -7.90 22.58
CA GLN A 98 -1.60 -6.76 23.40
C GLN A 98 -1.12 -5.59 22.54
N LEU A 99 -0.54 -5.89 21.37
CA LEU A 99 0.09 -4.91 20.47
C LEU A 99 -0.76 -4.57 19.25
N LYS A 100 -2.00 -5.03 19.21
CA LYS A 100 -2.88 -4.98 18.05
C LYS A 100 -3.02 -3.58 17.46
N ASP A 101 -3.16 -2.57 18.31
CA ASP A 101 -3.33 -1.19 17.85
C ASP A 101 -2.01 -0.49 17.48
N SER A 102 -0.87 -1.12 17.73
CA SER A 102 0.45 -0.63 17.27
C SER A 102 0.81 -1.05 15.85
N VAL A 103 0.06 -1.99 15.25
CA VAL A 103 0.32 -2.47 13.87
C VAL A 103 -0.15 -1.48 12.81
N HIS A 104 -0.91 -0.46 13.21
CA HIS A 104 -1.36 0.61 12.33
C HIS A 104 -1.05 1.96 12.98
N LEU A 105 -0.54 2.90 12.20
CA LEU A 105 -0.32 4.27 12.63
C LEU A 105 -1.13 5.23 11.75
N LEU A 106 -1.57 6.35 12.33
CA LEU A 106 -2.08 7.45 11.53
C LEU A 106 -0.94 8.02 10.67
N LEU A 107 -1.29 8.61 9.54
CA LEU A 107 -0.28 9.25 8.70
C LEU A 107 0.35 10.44 9.40
N GLU A 108 -0.41 11.17 10.20
CA GLU A 108 0.06 12.30 11.00
C GLU A 108 1.16 11.86 11.98
N ASP A 109 1.02 10.69 12.61
CA ASP A 109 2.04 10.12 13.51
C ASP A 109 3.32 9.77 12.74
N PHE A 110 3.19 9.23 11.52
CA PHE A 110 4.32 9.01 10.64
C PHE A 110 4.98 10.32 10.21
N GLU A 111 4.19 11.33 9.84
CA GLU A 111 4.69 12.64 9.40
C GLU A 111 5.49 13.30 10.54
N GLU A 112 4.97 13.27 11.77
CA GLU A 112 5.70 13.77 12.94
C GLU A 112 7.01 13.00 13.15
N PHE A 113 6.98 11.67 13.06
CA PHE A 113 8.17 10.84 13.19
C PHE A 113 9.21 11.17 12.11
N TYR A 114 8.81 11.20 10.85
CA TYR A 114 9.67 11.43 9.69
C TYR A 114 10.35 12.81 9.75
N LEU A 115 9.62 13.84 10.20
CA LEU A 115 10.10 15.22 10.31
C LEU A 115 11.13 15.45 11.43
N LYS A 116 11.35 14.47 12.33
CA LYS A 116 12.44 14.55 13.32
C LYS A 116 13.82 14.51 12.67
N GLU A 117 13.93 13.83 11.53
CA GLU A 117 15.20 13.58 10.83
C GLU A 117 15.21 14.07 9.38
N ASN A 118 14.06 14.50 8.85
CA ASN A 118 13.90 14.94 7.46
C ASN A 118 13.10 16.25 7.35
N THR A 119 13.05 16.81 6.14
CA THR A 119 12.36 18.08 5.87
C THR A 119 10.93 17.86 5.37
N LYS A 120 10.10 18.90 5.54
CA LYS A 120 8.74 18.94 4.96
C LYS A 120 8.76 18.87 3.43
N GLU A 121 9.80 19.40 2.79
CA GLU A 121 10.00 19.31 1.35
C GLU A 121 10.15 17.85 0.90
N LYS A 122 11.04 17.08 1.54
CA LYS A 122 11.20 15.65 1.25
C LYS A 122 9.91 14.86 1.49
N LEU A 123 9.18 15.17 2.56
CA LEU A 123 7.88 14.54 2.85
C LEU A 123 6.86 14.84 1.73
N ASN A 124 6.81 16.07 1.24
CA ASN A 124 5.98 16.43 0.10
C ASN A 124 6.40 15.67 -1.17
N ASP A 125 7.70 15.49 -1.40
CA ASP A 125 8.22 14.71 -2.53
C ASP A 125 7.82 13.24 -2.45
N VAL A 126 7.82 12.64 -1.26
CA VAL A 126 7.28 11.28 -1.04
C VAL A 126 5.80 11.23 -1.47
N TYR A 127 4.98 12.16 -1.02
CA TYR A 127 3.56 12.17 -1.41
C TYR A 127 3.35 12.47 -2.90
N ASN A 128 4.19 13.30 -3.52
CA ASN A 128 4.13 13.57 -4.95
C ASN A 128 4.50 12.33 -5.77
N GLN A 129 5.53 11.58 -5.35
CA GLN A 129 5.87 10.29 -5.95
C GLN A 129 4.71 9.29 -5.84
N ILE A 130 4.10 9.15 -4.65
CA ILE A 130 2.94 8.25 -4.46
C ILE A 130 1.79 8.62 -5.41
N LYS A 131 1.46 9.91 -5.52
CA LYS A 131 0.41 10.40 -6.43
C LYS A 131 0.76 10.09 -7.89
N ALA A 132 1.98 10.39 -8.32
CA ALA A 132 2.44 10.15 -9.67
C ALA A 132 2.38 8.65 -10.02
N ILE A 133 2.92 7.79 -9.16
CA ILE A 133 2.91 6.34 -9.36
C ILE A 133 1.46 5.81 -9.41
N SER A 134 0.58 6.29 -8.53
CA SER A 134 -0.84 5.92 -8.55
C SER A 134 -1.50 6.28 -9.87
N SER A 135 -1.32 7.53 -10.34
CA SER A 135 -1.91 8.02 -11.59
C SER A 135 -1.39 7.25 -12.80
N PHE A 136 -0.07 7.03 -12.90
CA PHE A 136 0.50 6.27 -14.02
C PHE A 136 0.08 4.80 -14.00
N SER A 137 -0.02 4.18 -12.82
CA SER A 137 -0.46 2.79 -12.70
C SER A 137 -1.91 2.62 -13.15
N ILE A 138 -2.80 3.50 -12.69
CA ILE A 138 -4.21 3.49 -13.10
C ILE A 138 -4.32 3.82 -14.59
N GLN A 139 -3.58 4.82 -15.07
CA GLN A 139 -3.57 5.17 -16.49
C GLN A 139 -3.18 3.96 -17.35
N ALA A 140 -2.13 3.22 -16.98
CA ALA A 140 -1.67 2.03 -17.70
C ALA A 140 -2.75 0.93 -17.80
N ILE A 141 -3.59 0.78 -16.78
CA ILE A 141 -4.70 -0.19 -16.78
C ILE A 141 -5.80 0.22 -17.76
N PHE A 142 -6.11 1.52 -17.83
CA PHE A 142 -7.26 2.03 -18.59
C PHE A 142 -6.89 2.62 -19.96
N GLN A 143 -5.69 2.37 -20.50
CA GLN A 143 -5.30 2.83 -21.83
C GLN A 143 -6.20 2.19 -22.91
N GLU A 144 -6.89 3.06 -23.65
CA GLU A 144 -7.51 2.84 -24.97
C GLU A 144 -8.72 1.89 -25.11
N LYS A 145 -9.01 0.95 -24.20
CA LYS A 145 -10.04 -0.09 -24.45
C LYS A 145 -11.39 0.07 -23.75
N TYR A 146 -11.56 1.06 -22.90
CA TYR A 146 -12.76 1.18 -22.08
C TYR A 146 -13.56 2.45 -22.40
N ASN A 147 -14.69 2.28 -23.08
CA ASN A 147 -15.77 3.28 -23.12
C ASN A 147 -16.68 3.06 -21.91
N LEU A 148 -16.11 3.25 -20.72
CA LEU A 148 -16.80 3.03 -19.46
C LEU A 148 -17.10 4.39 -18.84
N TYR A 149 -18.30 4.90 -19.14
CA TYR A 149 -18.86 6.05 -18.44
C TYR A 149 -19.34 5.62 -17.05
N ASN A 150 -19.31 6.54 -16.08
CA ASN A 150 -19.82 6.33 -14.71
C ASN A 150 -19.17 5.15 -13.95
N GLN A 151 -17.89 4.86 -14.23
CA GLN A 151 -17.13 3.92 -13.42
C GLN A 151 -16.30 4.64 -12.37
N PHE A 152 -16.56 4.27 -11.12
CA PHE A 152 -15.81 4.68 -9.96
C PHE A 152 -15.09 3.47 -9.40
N HIS A 153 -13.80 3.61 -9.15
CA HIS A 153 -13.01 2.51 -8.59
C HIS A 153 -12.10 3.04 -7.49
N MET A 154 -12.29 2.52 -6.28
CA MET A 154 -11.35 2.75 -5.18
C MET A 154 -10.35 1.60 -5.12
N PHE A 155 -9.07 1.93 -5.25
CA PHE A 155 -7.99 0.97 -5.10
C PHE A 155 -7.39 1.06 -3.70
N GLY A 156 -6.80 -0.03 -3.21
CA GLY A 156 -5.86 -0.02 -2.08
C GLY A 156 -4.46 -0.24 -2.60
N ALA A 157 -3.63 0.79 -2.56
CA ALA A 157 -2.27 0.75 -3.07
C ALA A 157 -1.27 0.73 -1.92
N ASP A 158 -0.33 -0.21 -2.00
CA ASP A 158 0.66 -0.48 -0.98
C ASP A 158 2.00 0.10 -1.44
N PHE A 159 2.53 1.07 -0.69
CA PHE A 159 3.79 1.73 -1.02
C PHE A 159 4.80 1.56 0.09
N MET A 160 6.07 1.44 -0.26
CA MET A 160 7.15 1.48 0.71
C MET A 160 8.16 2.55 0.31
N ILE A 161 8.75 3.21 1.31
CA ILE A 161 9.86 4.14 1.10
C ILE A 161 11.17 3.53 1.58
N ASP A 162 12.24 3.81 0.85
CA ASP A 162 13.60 3.47 1.26
C ASP A 162 14.21 4.59 2.14
N GLN A 163 15.42 4.36 2.66
CA GLN A 163 16.16 5.34 3.47
C GLN A 163 16.41 6.68 2.76
N ASN A 164 16.37 6.71 1.43
CA ASN A 164 16.54 7.91 0.62
C ASN A 164 15.20 8.59 0.27
N SER A 165 14.09 8.08 0.80
CA SER A 165 12.73 8.56 0.51
C SER A 165 12.29 8.35 -0.95
N ASN A 166 12.86 7.35 -1.62
CA ASN A 166 12.33 6.87 -2.89
C ASN A 166 11.12 5.99 -2.62
N VAL A 167 10.03 6.24 -3.33
CA VAL A 167 8.78 5.49 -3.20
C VAL A 167 8.75 4.33 -4.19
N SER A 168 8.40 3.15 -3.71
CA SER A 168 8.10 1.98 -4.54
C SER A 168 6.66 1.53 -4.33
N LEU A 169 5.93 1.31 -5.41
CA LEU A 169 4.66 0.57 -5.39
C LEU A 169 4.96 -0.92 -5.20
N ILE A 170 4.31 -1.55 -4.22
CA ILE A 170 4.42 -2.98 -3.93
C ILE A 170 3.29 -3.73 -4.64
N GLU A 171 2.04 -3.32 -4.40
CA GLU A 171 0.86 -3.88 -5.04
C GLU A 171 -0.28 -2.87 -5.09
N MET A 172 -1.23 -3.10 -5.99
CA MET A 172 -2.46 -2.33 -6.07
C MET A 172 -3.66 -3.28 -6.11
N ASN A 173 -4.47 -3.21 -5.08
CA ASN A 173 -5.63 -4.07 -4.88
C ASN A 173 -6.90 -3.38 -5.40
N SER A 174 -7.64 -4.03 -6.30
CA SER A 174 -8.92 -3.53 -6.81
C SER A 174 -10.07 -3.72 -5.81
N ASN A 175 -9.91 -4.58 -4.81
CA ASN A 175 -10.87 -4.75 -3.73
C ASN A 175 -10.16 -4.58 -2.37
N PRO A 176 -9.90 -3.33 -1.94
CA PRO A 176 -9.21 -3.10 -0.69
C PRO A 176 -10.04 -3.61 0.49
N TYR A 177 -9.40 -4.34 1.41
CA TYR A 177 -10.03 -4.71 2.67
C TYR A 177 -10.27 -3.48 3.55
N LEU A 178 -11.54 -3.20 3.87
CA LEU A 178 -12.00 -2.06 4.68
C LEU A 178 -12.59 -2.55 6.02
N LEU A 179 -11.80 -3.29 6.79
CA LEU A 179 -12.25 -3.86 8.07
C LEU A 179 -11.80 -2.98 9.25
N ASN A 180 -12.71 -2.72 10.18
CA ASN A 180 -12.45 -2.00 11.43
C ASN A 180 -11.74 -2.91 12.44
N SER A 181 -10.48 -3.25 12.16
CA SER A 181 -9.70 -4.13 13.03
C SER A 181 -8.95 -3.39 14.13
N THR A 182 -8.52 -2.15 13.94
CA THR A 182 -7.75 -1.38 14.94
C THR A 182 -8.34 0.01 15.13
N ASP A 183 -7.90 0.72 16.17
CA ASP A 183 -8.34 2.10 16.44
C ASP A 183 -8.10 3.05 15.26
N VAL A 184 -6.97 2.89 14.56
CA VAL A 184 -6.67 3.64 13.34
C VAL A 184 -7.71 3.37 12.25
N HIS A 185 -8.12 2.12 12.05
CA HIS A 185 -9.14 1.80 11.05
C HIS A 185 -10.49 2.42 11.41
N ILE A 186 -10.89 2.37 12.69
CA ILE A 186 -12.14 2.97 13.17
C ILE A 186 -12.16 4.48 12.88
N LYS A 187 -11.02 5.16 12.98
CA LYS A 187 -10.90 6.59 12.68
C LYS A 187 -10.89 6.91 11.18
N VAL A 188 -10.16 6.13 10.39
CA VAL A 188 -9.81 6.49 9.01
C VAL A 188 -10.75 5.86 7.97
N VAL A 189 -11.18 4.61 8.16
CA VAL A 189 -11.96 3.86 7.16
C VAL A 189 -13.34 4.49 6.88
N PRO A 190 -14.14 4.91 7.89
CA PRO A 190 -15.43 5.53 7.62
C PRO A 190 -15.33 6.79 6.76
N ASP A 191 -14.32 7.62 7.01
CA ASP A 191 -14.07 8.86 6.29
C ASP A 191 -13.58 8.62 4.84
N ILE A 192 -12.78 7.57 4.60
CA ILE A 192 -12.43 7.12 3.24
C ILE A 192 -13.69 6.69 2.47
N ILE A 193 -14.54 5.86 3.10
CA ILE A 193 -15.78 5.36 2.48
C ILE A 193 -16.72 6.52 2.17
N GLN A 194 -16.94 7.41 3.14
CA GLN A 194 -17.81 8.58 2.97
C GLN A 194 -17.28 9.46 1.83
N SER A 195 -15.98 9.78 1.82
CA SER A 195 -15.36 10.57 0.75
C SER A 195 -15.57 9.93 -0.63
N PHE A 196 -15.42 8.61 -0.75
CA PHE A 196 -15.65 7.91 -2.01
C PHE A 196 -17.10 7.99 -2.47
N LEU A 197 -18.06 7.78 -1.56
CA LEU A 197 -19.48 7.87 -1.86
C LEU A 197 -19.90 9.30 -2.25
N ASP A 198 -19.45 10.31 -1.50
CA ASP A 198 -19.77 11.71 -1.79
C ASP A 198 -19.26 12.13 -3.17
N ILE A 199 -18.00 11.80 -3.46
CA ILE A 199 -17.39 12.17 -4.74
C ILE A 199 -18.05 11.41 -5.90
N SER A 200 -18.25 10.10 -5.76
CA SER A 200 -18.84 9.29 -6.83
C SER A 200 -20.28 9.68 -7.12
N THR A 201 -21.08 9.95 -6.08
CA THR A 201 -22.48 10.38 -6.25
C THR A 201 -22.58 11.79 -6.84
N GLU A 202 -21.70 12.72 -6.45
CA GLU A 202 -21.68 14.06 -7.02
C GLU A 202 -21.30 14.05 -8.51
N ILE A 203 -20.25 13.31 -8.88
CA ILE A 203 -19.84 13.19 -10.29
C ILE A 203 -20.92 12.49 -11.11
N PHE A 204 -21.56 11.45 -10.55
CA PHE A 204 -22.66 10.76 -11.21
C PHE A 204 -23.82 11.72 -11.53
N LYS A 205 -24.25 12.54 -10.56
CA LYS A 205 -25.29 13.55 -10.76
C LYS A 205 -24.91 14.57 -11.83
N GLN A 206 -23.66 15.05 -11.83
CA GLN A 206 -23.21 16.02 -12.81
C GLN A 206 -23.21 15.45 -14.24
N ASN A 207 -22.90 14.16 -14.40
CA ASN A 207 -22.95 13.49 -15.70
C ASN A 207 -24.38 13.24 -16.19
N GLU A 208 -25.38 13.05 -15.32
CA GLU A 208 -26.80 12.91 -15.73
C GLU A 208 -27.42 14.24 -16.21
N LEU A 209 -26.84 15.39 -15.81
CA LEU A 209 -27.30 16.72 -16.20
C LEU A 209 -26.75 17.20 -17.55
N GLN A 210 -25.84 16.46 -18.18
CA GLN A 210 -25.21 16.76 -19.47
C GLN A 210 -25.81 15.93 -20.61
#